data_AF-A0A9D9V0H9-F1
#
_entry.id   AF-A0A9D9V0H9-F1
#
_cell.length_a   1.000
_cell.length_b   1.000
_cell.length_c   1.000
_cell.angle_alpha   90.00
_cell.angle_beta   90.00
_cell.angle_gamma   90.00
#
_symmetry.space_group_name_H-M   'P 1'
#
loop_
_entity.id
_entity.type
_entity.pdbx_description
1 polymer ?
#
loop_
_entity_poly.entity_id
_entity_poly.type
_entity_poly.pdbx_seq_one_letter_code
_entity_poly.pdbx_strand_id
1 'polypeptide(L)'
;MNNQKNIVFLFRLAAFPVLLFCFFVQNASAKNFDIYVDKGVKAEGDGSKESPYETISQALTEALSKSVDKRNIFVAKGVYDESLLLGDSMYISGAGRGKTIITGDVLVEKKSGLENLTIKTEKLVAIMVNGQADFSLQNIEVSGFRKIGLQAIPGEGKIILKNIAIHGSSGKGLYIQKGHRLEISDSRIYKNAEEGVDVRNNVDGFIKNNALYENGEGGMEIIVGDADMVISNNKFTQNAASGIAVQFYATANTDGQIEISNNTITNNGKYGLDCNVPSGGKPGLNYWKRSINLENNTIESNKRKEINPFCKIIDAVDANEELDNKIKETDPDDPINNGMKNEKFTAVNVTVLSNEDLEKERIIWEQVELMATGIEAREIAIDDLGVKIQNLNKLKLFFFGVKKEYLEKSKEEIRQSKEIIENLRSLLTQAQSFQNHEEVQSFIQEEEVEIVKHEAFIREQEEENGILGWRKYVAF
;
A
#
# COMPACT_ATOMS: atom_id res chain seq x y z
N MET A 1 18.40 28.76 -82.81
CA MET A 1 19.75 28.17 -82.86
C MET A 1 20.29 28.06 -81.45
N ASN A 2 20.59 26.83 -81.01
CA ASN A 2 21.62 26.39 -80.05
C ASN A 2 21.80 27.14 -78.72
N ASN A 3 21.58 26.44 -77.58
CA ASN A 3 22.58 25.71 -76.77
C ASN A 3 23.60 26.67 -76.11
N GLN A 4 23.88 26.67 -74.80
CA GLN A 4 24.02 25.53 -73.89
C GLN A 4 24.20 26.00 -72.43
N LYS A 5 23.84 25.11 -71.48
CA LYS A 5 24.47 24.83 -70.16
C LYS A 5 24.07 25.64 -68.90
N ASN A 6 23.15 25.03 -68.15
CA ASN A 6 23.28 24.56 -66.75
C ASN A 6 24.12 25.39 -65.76
N ILE A 7 23.48 25.84 -64.68
CA ILE A 7 23.80 25.44 -63.29
C ILE A 7 22.51 25.47 -62.47
N VAL A 8 22.26 24.36 -61.78
CA VAL A 8 21.10 24.05 -60.94
C VAL A 8 21.36 24.58 -59.53
N PHE A 9 20.45 25.38 -58.99
CA PHE A 9 20.30 25.58 -57.54
C PHE A 9 18.84 25.27 -57.18
N LEU A 10 18.59 24.00 -56.84
CA LEU A 10 17.29 23.51 -56.39
C LEU A 10 17.08 23.89 -54.92
N PHE A 11 16.24 24.89 -54.68
CA PHE A 11 15.54 25.05 -53.41
C PHE A 11 14.64 23.84 -53.20
N ARG A 12 14.97 22.97 -52.24
CA ARG A 12 14.03 21.96 -51.73
C ARG A 12 12.99 22.66 -50.86
N LEU A 13 11.88 23.06 -51.48
CA LEU A 13 10.60 23.24 -50.80
C LEU A 13 10.11 21.84 -50.40
N ALA A 14 10.31 21.47 -49.15
CA ALA A 14 9.66 20.30 -48.57
C ALA A 14 8.16 20.58 -48.49
N ALA A 15 7.39 19.87 -49.33
CA ALA A 15 5.95 19.82 -49.24
C ALA A 15 5.54 19.28 -47.87
N PHE A 16 4.85 20.09 -47.08
CA PHE A 16 4.11 19.65 -45.90
C PHE A 16 3.01 18.70 -46.38
N PRO A 17 3.00 17.41 -45.98
CA PRO A 17 1.78 16.64 -46.11
C PRO A 17 0.83 17.17 -45.04
N VAL A 18 -0.27 17.78 -45.50
CA VAL A 18 -1.45 18.01 -44.67
C VAL A 18 -1.92 16.64 -44.21
N LEU A 19 -1.46 16.23 -43.03
CA LEU A 19 -2.00 15.12 -42.27
C LEU A 19 -3.45 15.48 -41.99
N LEU A 20 -4.36 14.93 -42.80
CA LEU A 20 -5.76 14.82 -42.46
C LEU A 20 -5.80 14.17 -41.07
N PHE A 21 -6.08 14.98 -40.05
CA PHE A 21 -6.52 14.51 -38.75
C PHE A 21 -7.87 13.82 -38.99
N CYS A 22 -7.82 12.55 -39.37
CA CYS A 22 -8.93 11.64 -39.19
C CYS A 22 -9.13 11.58 -37.68
N PHE A 23 -10.03 12.43 -37.18
CA PHE A 23 -10.68 12.23 -35.90
C PHE A 23 -11.20 10.80 -35.92
N PHE A 24 -10.52 9.91 -35.19
CA PHE A 24 -11.16 8.74 -34.63
C PHE A 24 -12.22 9.29 -33.67
N VAL A 25 -13.39 9.60 -34.21
CA VAL A 25 -14.61 9.58 -33.42
C VAL A 25 -14.71 8.14 -32.98
N GLN A 26 -14.24 7.86 -31.75
CA GLN A 26 -14.67 6.67 -31.06
C GLN A 26 -16.19 6.74 -31.10
N ASN A 27 -16.80 5.87 -31.90
CA ASN A 27 -18.23 5.64 -31.86
C ASN A 27 -18.50 5.14 -30.44
N ALA A 28 -18.83 6.07 -29.54
CA ALA A 28 -19.47 5.76 -28.29
C ALA A 28 -20.80 5.11 -28.69
N SER A 29 -20.83 3.78 -28.73
CA SER A 29 -22.09 3.06 -28.81
C SER A 29 -22.96 3.61 -27.71
N ALA A 30 -24.11 4.20 -28.05
CA ALA A 30 -25.03 4.71 -27.06
C ALA A 30 -25.40 3.54 -26.16
N LYS A 31 -24.99 3.59 -24.89
CA LYS A 31 -25.34 2.58 -23.90
C LYS A 31 -26.87 2.56 -23.82
N ASN A 32 -27.48 1.44 -24.21
CA ASN A 32 -28.92 1.25 -24.09
C ASN A 32 -29.24 0.88 -22.64
N PHE A 33 -30.28 1.51 -22.09
CA PHE A 33 -30.78 1.25 -20.74
C PHE A 33 -32.18 0.67 -20.79
N ASP A 34 -32.51 -0.14 -19.78
CA ASP A 34 -33.78 -0.86 -19.67
C ASP A 34 -34.83 -0.08 -18.88
N ILE A 35 -34.38 0.78 -17.96
CA ILE A 35 -35.23 1.58 -17.08
C ILE A 35 -34.64 2.99 -17.00
N TYR A 36 -35.50 4.00 -17.08
CA TYR A 36 -35.12 5.42 -17.04
C TYR A 36 -35.78 6.11 -15.84
N VAL A 37 -35.01 6.99 -15.21
CA VAL A 37 -35.44 7.82 -14.07
C VAL A 37 -35.20 9.29 -14.40
N ASP A 38 -36.22 10.13 -14.24
CA ASP A 38 -36.14 11.59 -14.35
C ASP A 38 -37.07 12.26 -13.33
N LYS A 39 -36.46 12.91 -12.32
CA LYS A 39 -37.19 13.63 -11.26
C LYS A 39 -38.01 14.82 -11.78
N GLY A 40 -37.76 15.28 -13.00
CA GLY A 40 -38.55 16.34 -13.64
C GLY A 40 -39.96 15.90 -14.04
N VAL A 41 -40.23 14.60 -14.06
CA VAL A 41 -41.54 14.04 -14.41
C VAL A 41 -42.35 13.77 -13.14
N LYS A 42 -43.59 14.26 -13.08
CA LYS A 42 -44.50 14.15 -11.92
C LYS A 42 -45.54 13.03 -12.03
N ALA A 43 -45.34 12.10 -12.95
CA ALA A 43 -46.32 11.06 -13.29
C ALA A 43 -45.78 9.67 -12.94
N GLU A 44 -46.68 8.70 -12.74
CA GLU A 44 -46.35 7.28 -12.66
C GLU A 44 -45.89 6.79 -14.05
N GLY A 45 -44.66 7.12 -14.42
CA GLY A 45 -44.04 6.62 -15.64
C GLY A 45 -43.96 5.10 -15.63
N ASP A 46 -43.79 4.50 -16.80
CA ASP A 46 -43.60 3.04 -16.94
C ASP A 46 -42.11 2.65 -16.94
N GLY A 47 -41.21 3.62 -16.75
CA GLY A 47 -39.76 3.44 -16.75
C GLY A 47 -39.15 3.39 -18.15
N SER A 48 -39.93 3.58 -19.21
CA SER A 48 -39.40 3.78 -20.57
C SER A 48 -38.69 5.13 -20.69
N LYS A 49 -37.97 5.32 -21.79
CA LYS A 49 -37.29 6.59 -22.08
C LYS A 49 -38.29 7.73 -22.29
N GLU A 50 -39.45 7.41 -22.84
CA GLU A 50 -40.54 8.34 -23.14
C GLU A 50 -41.38 8.67 -21.90
N SER A 51 -41.46 7.73 -20.94
CA SER A 51 -42.22 7.86 -19.70
C SER A 51 -41.41 7.33 -18.50
N PRO A 52 -40.33 8.03 -18.09
CA PRO A 52 -39.43 7.57 -17.04
C PRO A 52 -40.08 7.62 -15.66
N TYR A 53 -39.55 6.85 -14.72
CA TYR A 53 -39.94 6.95 -13.30
C TYR A 53 -39.44 8.26 -12.68
N GLU A 54 -40.17 8.81 -11.71
CA GLU A 54 -39.74 10.01 -10.96
C GLU A 54 -38.57 9.69 -10.01
N THR A 55 -38.59 8.49 -9.41
CA THR A 55 -37.69 8.09 -8.33
C THR A 55 -36.80 6.92 -8.72
N ILE A 56 -35.62 6.82 -8.10
CA ILE A 56 -34.73 5.68 -8.28
C ILE A 56 -35.34 4.44 -7.63
N SER A 57 -36.06 4.60 -6.51
CA SER A 57 -36.73 3.49 -5.82
C SER A 57 -37.77 2.77 -6.68
N GLN A 58 -38.54 3.50 -7.49
CA GLN A 58 -39.47 2.91 -8.47
C GLN A 58 -38.71 2.08 -9.51
N ALA A 59 -37.62 2.61 -10.06
CA ALA A 59 -36.79 1.88 -11.02
C ALA A 59 -36.14 0.62 -10.42
N LEU A 60 -35.68 0.67 -9.18
CA LEU A 60 -35.13 -0.49 -8.47
C LEU A 60 -36.20 -1.56 -8.22
N THR A 61 -37.42 -1.14 -7.88
CA THR A 61 -38.58 -2.05 -7.73
C THR A 61 -38.92 -2.72 -9.05
N GLU A 62 -38.98 -1.96 -10.14
CA GLU A 62 -39.23 -2.51 -11.48
C GLU A 62 -38.09 -3.43 -11.93
N ALA A 63 -36.83 -3.13 -11.62
CA ALA A 63 -35.71 -3.99 -11.95
C ALA A 63 -35.87 -5.41 -11.37
N LEU A 64 -36.49 -5.56 -10.19
CA LEU A 64 -36.76 -6.87 -9.59
C LEU A 64 -37.75 -7.72 -10.41
N SER A 65 -38.66 -7.08 -11.16
CA SER A 65 -39.61 -7.77 -12.04
C SER A 65 -38.98 -8.22 -13.37
N LYS A 66 -37.84 -7.62 -13.75
CA LYS A 66 -37.11 -7.92 -14.99
C LYS A 66 -36.08 -9.03 -14.82
N SER A 67 -35.73 -9.68 -15.94
CA SER A 67 -34.61 -10.62 -16.01
C SER A 67 -33.28 -9.92 -15.71
N VAL A 68 -32.29 -10.65 -15.19
CA VAL A 68 -31.02 -10.08 -14.69
C VAL A 68 -30.22 -9.30 -15.75
N ASP A 69 -30.39 -9.63 -17.03
CA ASP A 69 -29.76 -8.96 -18.18
C ASP A 69 -30.44 -7.62 -18.55
N LYS A 70 -31.60 -7.32 -17.96
CA LYS A 70 -32.43 -6.15 -18.26
C LYS A 70 -32.58 -5.19 -17.08
N ARG A 71 -31.56 -5.09 -16.24
CA ARG A 71 -31.55 -4.29 -15.01
C ARG A 71 -30.60 -3.10 -15.07
N ASN A 72 -30.36 -2.58 -16.29
CA ASN A 72 -29.56 -1.39 -16.50
C ASN A 72 -30.45 -0.13 -16.37
N ILE A 73 -30.16 0.69 -15.38
CA ILE A 73 -30.97 1.85 -15.01
C ILE A 73 -30.21 3.13 -15.39
N PHE A 74 -30.84 4.01 -16.16
CA PHE A 74 -30.35 5.36 -16.39
C PHE A 74 -31.02 6.34 -15.45
N VAL A 75 -30.22 7.21 -14.84
CA VAL A 75 -30.71 8.29 -13.97
C VAL A 75 -30.32 9.63 -14.56
N ALA A 76 -31.34 10.43 -14.91
CA ALA A 76 -31.17 11.74 -15.48
C ALA A 76 -30.45 12.71 -14.52
N LYS A 77 -30.16 13.91 -15.01
CA LYS A 77 -29.60 14.98 -14.18
C LYS A 77 -30.62 15.34 -13.08
N GLY A 78 -30.15 15.53 -11.87
CA GLY A 78 -31.02 15.83 -10.74
C GLY A 78 -30.36 15.53 -9.40
N VAL A 79 -31.02 15.99 -8.34
CA VAL A 79 -30.70 15.63 -6.95
C VAL A 79 -31.77 14.67 -6.45
N TYR A 80 -31.37 13.45 -6.15
CA TYR A 80 -32.23 12.35 -5.73
C TYR A 80 -32.01 12.09 -4.25
N ASP A 81 -33.03 12.39 -3.45
CA ASP A 81 -32.98 12.25 -1.99
C ASP A 81 -33.58 10.92 -1.57
N GLU A 82 -32.83 9.87 -1.87
CA GLU A 82 -33.23 8.49 -1.69
C GLU A 82 -32.00 7.66 -1.28
N SER A 83 -32.20 6.75 -0.34
CA SER A 83 -31.25 5.67 -0.07
C SER A 83 -31.44 4.54 -1.07
N LEU A 84 -30.36 3.99 -1.59
CA LEU A 84 -30.40 2.94 -2.60
C LEU A 84 -30.13 1.57 -1.98
N LEU A 85 -30.97 0.59 -2.34
CA LEU A 85 -30.75 -0.81 -2.04
C LEU A 85 -30.48 -1.57 -3.34
N LEU A 86 -29.22 -1.91 -3.60
CA LEU A 86 -28.80 -2.60 -4.81
C LEU A 86 -28.82 -4.11 -4.61
N GLY A 87 -29.79 -4.75 -5.26
CA GLY A 87 -29.91 -6.20 -5.36
C GLY A 87 -29.12 -6.77 -6.54
N ASP A 88 -29.47 -8.01 -6.92
CA ASP A 88 -28.73 -8.76 -7.93
C ASP A 88 -28.81 -8.12 -9.32
N SER A 89 -27.65 -7.95 -9.92
CA SER A 89 -27.40 -7.45 -11.27
C SER A 89 -28.00 -6.07 -11.54
N MET A 90 -28.07 -5.21 -10.51
CA MET A 90 -28.55 -3.83 -10.66
C MET A 90 -27.41 -2.89 -11.02
N TYR A 91 -27.47 -2.27 -12.19
CA TYR A 91 -26.43 -1.33 -12.66
C TYR A 91 -27.04 0.03 -12.94
N ILE A 92 -26.59 1.06 -12.23
CA ILE A 92 -27.11 2.42 -12.36
C ILE A 92 -26.07 3.29 -13.05
N SER A 93 -26.47 4.06 -14.06
CA SER A 93 -25.63 5.07 -14.70
C SER A 93 -26.31 6.44 -14.64
N GLY A 94 -25.60 7.41 -14.07
CA GLY A 94 -26.02 8.81 -14.06
C GLY A 94 -25.73 9.52 -15.38
N ALA A 95 -26.31 10.72 -15.54
CA ALA A 95 -26.03 11.63 -16.65
C ALA A 95 -24.63 12.28 -16.60
N GLY A 96 -23.87 12.03 -15.53
CA GLY A 96 -22.50 12.52 -15.33
C GLY A 96 -22.21 12.93 -13.88
N ARG A 97 -20.92 12.87 -13.49
CA ARG A 97 -20.42 13.44 -12.23
C ARG A 97 -20.79 14.92 -12.14
N GLY A 98 -21.40 15.32 -11.02
CA GLY A 98 -21.91 16.69 -10.81
C GLY A 98 -23.25 17.01 -11.48
N LYS A 99 -23.84 16.08 -12.24
CA LYS A 99 -25.19 16.23 -12.84
C LYS A 99 -26.22 15.37 -12.13
N THR A 100 -25.89 14.12 -11.84
CA THR A 100 -26.73 13.20 -11.09
C THR A 100 -26.15 13.04 -9.70
N ILE A 101 -26.89 13.50 -8.68
CA ILE A 101 -26.45 13.54 -7.28
C ILE A 101 -27.43 12.73 -6.45
N ILE A 102 -26.94 11.73 -5.73
CA ILE A 102 -27.70 10.97 -4.74
C ILE A 102 -27.31 11.48 -3.35
N THR A 103 -28.29 11.83 -2.52
CA THR A 103 -28.05 12.35 -1.15
C THR A 103 -28.27 11.32 -0.05
N GLY A 104 -28.89 10.18 -0.36
CA GLY A 104 -28.93 9.01 0.52
C GLY A 104 -27.65 8.18 0.48
N ASP A 105 -27.62 7.16 1.32
CA ASP A 105 -26.62 6.09 1.33
C ASP A 105 -26.95 4.98 0.33
N VAL A 106 -25.96 4.15 0.03
CA VAL A 106 -26.08 2.99 -0.87
C VAL A 106 -25.76 1.73 -0.08
N LEU A 107 -26.73 0.80 -0.02
CA LEU A 107 -26.54 -0.55 0.50
C LEU A 107 -26.47 -1.53 -0.68
N VAL A 108 -25.38 -2.29 -0.74
CA VAL A 108 -25.10 -3.25 -1.80
C VAL A 108 -25.25 -4.66 -1.24
N GLU A 109 -26.32 -5.35 -1.61
CA GLU A 109 -26.62 -6.70 -1.12
C GLU A 109 -26.03 -7.80 -2.00
N LYS A 110 -25.92 -7.55 -3.30
CA LYS A 110 -25.49 -8.52 -4.31
C LYS A 110 -24.72 -7.83 -5.43
N LYS A 111 -24.31 -8.62 -6.43
CA LYS A 111 -23.62 -8.16 -7.63
C LYS A 111 -24.29 -6.94 -8.25
N SER A 112 -23.64 -5.78 -8.24
CA SER A 112 -24.21 -4.53 -8.74
C SER A 112 -23.13 -3.50 -9.07
N GLY A 113 -23.52 -2.34 -9.60
CA GLY A 113 -22.56 -1.27 -9.85
C GLY A 113 -23.18 0.09 -10.12
N LEU A 114 -22.36 1.13 -9.93
CA LEU A 114 -22.72 2.53 -10.18
C LEU A 114 -21.71 3.18 -11.13
N GLU A 115 -22.22 3.99 -12.05
CA GLU A 115 -21.41 4.73 -13.01
C GLU A 115 -21.85 6.20 -13.14
N ASN A 116 -20.89 7.10 -13.37
CA ASN A 116 -21.14 8.46 -13.86
C ASN A 116 -22.08 9.31 -12.98
N LEU A 117 -21.94 9.25 -11.66
CA LEU A 117 -22.76 10.01 -10.71
C LEU A 117 -21.98 10.45 -9.47
N THR A 118 -22.63 11.23 -8.63
CA THR A 118 -22.10 11.70 -7.34
C THR A 118 -22.97 11.19 -6.20
N ILE A 119 -22.35 10.66 -5.15
CA ILE A 119 -22.97 10.39 -3.86
C ILE A 119 -22.48 11.48 -2.91
N LYS A 120 -23.40 12.32 -2.44
CA LYS A 120 -23.11 13.41 -1.49
C LYS A 120 -24.06 13.29 -0.32
N THR A 121 -23.62 12.64 0.75
CA THR A 121 -24.52 12.21 1.82
C THR A 121 -23.96 12.53 3.18
N GLU A 122 -24.81 12.97 4.12
CA GLU A 122 -24.44 13.24 5.52
C GLU A 122 -24.57 12.00 6.42
N LYS A 123 -24.74 10.82 5.80
CA LYS A 123 -24.83 9.53 6.49
C LYS A 123 -23.47 9.13 7.08
N LEU A 124 -23.49 8.24 8.06
CA LEU A 124 -22.25 7.72 8.67
C LEU A 124 -21.40 7.00 7.64
N VAL A 125 -22.03 6.12 6.86
CA VAL A 125 -21.40 5.36 5.78
C VAL A 125 -22.11 5.73 4.49
N ALA A 126 -21.38 6.17 3.46
CA ALA A 126 -22.01 6.51 2.18
C ALA A 126 -22.34 5.27 1.35
N ILE A 127 -21.46 4.27 1.33
CA ILE A 127 -21.65 3.01 0.62
C ILE A 127 -21.31 1.85 1.55
N MET A 128 -22.26 0.96 1.78
CA MET A 128 -22.05 -0.28 2.53
C MET A 128 -22.18 -1.47 1.60
N VAL A 129 -21.13 -2.29 1.51
CA VAL A 129 -21.06 -3.49 0.68
C VAL A 129 -21.16 -4.72 1.56
N ASN A 130 -22.17 -5.55 1.31
CA ASN A 130 -22.34 -6.85 1.95
C ASN A 130 -21.16 -7.78 1.57
N GLY A 131 -20.76 -8.66 2.48
CA GLY A 131 -19.53 -9.43 2.37
C GLY A 131 -19.44 -10.31 1.13
N GLN A 132 -20.58 -10.80 0.61
CA GLN A 132 -20.64 -11.68 -0.57
C GLN A 132 -20.93 -10.93 -1.87
N ALA A 133 -21.05 -9.60 -1.81
CA ALA A 133 -21.45 -8.82 -2.97
C ALA A 133 -20.25 -8.43 -3.83
N ASP A 134 -20.36 -8.71 -5.13
CA ASP A 134 -19.50 -8.07 -6.14
C ASP A 134 -19.99 -6.64 -6.39
N PHE A 135 -19.09 -5.67 -6.36
CA PHE A 135 -19.48 -4.28 -6.55
C PHE A 135 -18.49 -3.52 -7.42
N SER A 136 -19.02 -2.78 -8.40
CA SER A 136 -18.21 -1.91 -9.25
C SER A 136 -18.63 -0.44 -9.16
N LEU A 137 -17.64 0.44 -9.00
CA LEU A 137 -17.78 1.88 -9.12
C LEU A 137 -16.90 2.39 -10.25
N GLN A 138 -17.49 3.16 -11.16
CA GLN A 138 -16.74 3.78 -12.25
C GLN A 138 -17.13 5.24 -12.46
N ASN A 139 -16.13 6.13 -12.45
CA ASN A 139 -16.35 7.57 -12.62
C ASN A 139 -17.37 8.13 -11.59
N ILE A 140 -17.08 7.89 -10.31
CA ILE A 140 -17.93 8.24 -9.17
C ILE A 140 -17.23 9.28 -8.30
N GLU A 141 -18.03 10.13 -7.66
CA GLU A 141 -17.58 10.97 -6.56
C GLU A 141 -18.37 10.66 -5.29
N VAL A 142 -17.68 10.49 -4.16
CA VAL A 142 -18.29 10.27 -2.84
C VAL A 142 -17.76 11.33 -1.89
N SER A 143 -18.66 12.07 -1.24
CA SER A 143 -18.31 13.14 -0.29
C SER A 143 -19.42 13.41 0.73
N GLY A 144 -19.13 14.22 1.75
CA GLY A 144 -20.10 14.64 2.78
C GLY A 144 -20.34 13.62 3.90
N PHE A 145 -19.84 12.39 3.76
CA PHE A 145 -20.08 11.33 4.74
C PHE A 145 -19.37 11.58 6.06
N ARG A 146 -19.96 11.08 7.15
CA ARG A 146 -19.50 11.38 8.51
C ARG A 146 -18.49 10.40 9.10
N LYS A 147 -18.35 9.20 8.54
CA LYS A 147 -17.41 8.19 9.06
C LYS A 147 -16.67 7.43 7.98
N ILE A 148 -17.37 6.86 6.99
CA ILE A 148 -16.72 6.01 5.97
C ILE A 148 -17.33 6.28 4.58
N GLY A 149 -16.48 6.44 3.56
CA GLY A 149 -16.93 6.64 2.18
C GLY A 149 -17.47 5.35 1.57
N LEU A 150 -16.70 4.27 1.66
CA LEU A 150 -17.15 2.93 1.33
C LEU A 150 -16.65 1.94 2.38
N GLN A 151 -17.57 1.18 2.96
CA GLN A 151 -17.30 0.10 3.89
C GLN A 151 -17.70 -1.24 3.28
N ALA A 152 -16.75 -2.16 3.17
CA ALA A 152 -17.04 -3.55 2.89
C ALA A 152 -17.01 -4.34 4.20
N ILE A 153 -18.07 -5.09 4.50
CA ILE A 153 -18.12 -5.96 5.68
C ILE A 153 -17.49 -7.32 5.35
N PRO A 154 -16.97 -8.08 6.34
CA PRO A 154 -16.19 -9.29 6.07
C PRO A 154 -16.88 -10.27 5.10
N GLY A 155 -16.16 -10.76 4.10
CA GLY A 155 -16.64 -11.74 3.12
C GLY A 155 -15.75 -11.81 1.87
N GLU A 156 -16.20 -12.52 0.84
CA GLU A 156 -15.40 -12.90 -0.35
C GLU A 156 -15.74 -12.11 -1.63
N GLY A 157 -16.56 -11.07 -1.50
CA GLY A 157 -17.02 -10.26 -2.63
C GLY A 157 -15.89 -9.50 -3.33
N LYS A 158 -16.00 -9.32 -4.65
CA LYS A 158 -15.05 -8.54 -5.44
C LYS A 158 -15.44 -7.08 -5.54
N ILE A 159 -14.55 -6.17 -5.17
CA ILE A 159 -14.78 -4.71 -5.17
C ILE A 159 -13.85 -4.06 -6.21
N ILE A 160 -14.44 -3.45 -7.24
CA ILE A 160 -13.72 -2.81 -8.34
C ILE A 160 -14.02 -1.31 -8.34
N LEU A 161 -13.00 -0.49 -8.08
CA LEU A 161 -13.10 0.97 -8.00
C LEU A 161 -12.22 1.59 -9.08
N LYS A 162 -12.83 2.28 -10.05
CA LYS A 162 -12.11 2.91 -11.16
C LYS A 162 -12.48 4.38 -11.34
N ASN A 163 -11.47 5.24 -11.43
CA ASN A 163 -11.67 6.68 -11.61
C ASN A 163 -12.67 7.26 -10.58
N ILE A 164 -12.47 6.89 -9.31
CA ILE A 164 -13.29 7.41 -8.20
C ILE A 164 -12.61 8.61 -7.54
N ALA A 165 -13.41 9.46 -6.90
CA ALA A 165 -12.92 10.44 -5.94
C ALA A 165 -13.67 10.29 -4.61
N ILE A 166 -12.95 10.03 -3.52
CA ILE A 166 -13.51 9.91 -2.16
C ILE A 166 -12.81 10.92 -1.26
N HIS A 167 -13.54 11.91 -0.75
CA HIS A 167 -12.92 13.05 -0.07
C HIS A 167 -13.82 13.83 0.87
N GLY A 168 -13.17 14.67 1.68
CA GLY A 168 -13.81 15.75 2.43
C GLY A 168 -14.69 15.26 3.57
N SER A 169 -14.25 14.22 4.27
CA SER A 169 -15.02 13.54 5.31
C SER A 169 -14.35 13.60 6.68
N SER A 170 -15.12 13.32 7.73
CA SER A 170 -14.63 13.25 9.11
C SER A 170 -14.13 11.86 9.53
N GLY A 171 -13.93 10.92 8.62
CA GLY A 171 -13.39 9.59 8.94
C GLY A 171 -12.57 8.99 7.80
N LYS A 172 -12.71 7.69 7.55
CA LYS A 172 -11.97 6.92 6.53
C LYS A 172 -12.52 7.13 5.13
N GLY A 173 -11.64 7.16 4.13
CA GLY A 173 -12.08 7.11 2.73
C GLY A 173 -12.69 5.73 2.40
N LEU A 174 -11.87 4.69 2.49
CA LEU A 174 -12.25 3.29 2.26
C LEU A 174 -11.96 2.45 3.51
N TYR A 175 -12.88 1.54 3.85
CA TYR A 175 -12.66 0.52 4.88
C TYR A 175 -13.04 -0.86 4.35
N ILE A 176 -12.03 -1.67 4.02
CA ILE A 176 -12.18 -3.00 3.43
C ILE A 176 -11.85 -4.04 4.48
N GLN A 177 -12.87 -4.76 4.94
CA GLN A 177 -12.67 -5.82 5.93
C GLN A 177 -12.18 -7.13 5.29
N LYS A 178 -11.88 -8.12 6.12
CA LYS A 178 -11.21 -9.36 5.69
C LYS A 178 -11.98 -10.15 4.62
N GLY A 179 -11.23 -10.81 3.75
CA GLY A 179 -11.70 -11.82 2.78
C GLY A 179 -11.89 -11.32 1.34
N HIS A 180 -11.87 -10.01 1.11
CA HIS A 180 -12.28 -9.45 -0.17
C HIS A 180 -11.19 -9.52 -1.24
N ARG A 181 -11.63 -9.48 -2.51
CA ARG A 181 -10.76 -9.08 -3.62
C ARG A 181 -10.97 -7.60 -3.95
N LEU A 182 -9.94 -6.78 -3.81
CA LEU A 182 -9.96 -5.34 -4.00
C LEU A 182 -9.16 -4.91 -5.24
N GLU A 183 -9.77 -4.14 -6.13
CA GLU A 183 -9.12 -3.56 -7.31
C GLU A 183 -9.39 -2.06 -7.38
N ILE A 184 -8.38 -1.23 -7.11
CA ILE A 184 -8.49 0.24 -7.17
C ILE A 184 -7.58 0.78 -8.27
N SER A 185 -8.14 1.56 -9.20
CA SER A 185 -7.37 2.18 -10.28
C SER A 185 -7.78 3.61 -10.61
N ASP A 186 -6.80 4.41 -11.04
CA ASP A 186 -6.97 5.76 -11.60
C ASP A 186 -7.75 6.73 -10.69
N SER A 187 -7.64 6.55 -9.37
CA SER A 187 -8.52 7.18 -8.39
C SER A 187 -7.82 8.20 -7.50
N ARG A 188 -8.61 9.06 -6.85
CA ARG A 188 -8.15 10.09 -5.90
C ARG A 188 -8.84 9.94 -4.55
N ILE A 189 -8.08 9.69 -3.49
CA ILE A 189 -8.61 9.50 -2.13
C ILE A 189 -7.90 10.48 -1.20
N TYR A 190 -8.60 11.53 -0.78
CA TYR A 190 -7.93 12.70 -0.22
C TYR A 190 -8.76 13.49 0.76
N LYS A 191 -8.11 14.26 1.65
CA LYS A 191 -8.78 15.14 2.62
C LYS A 191 -9.84 14.41 3.46
N ASN A 192 -9.59 13.15 3.79
CA ASN A 192 -10.34 12.41 4.79
C ASN A 192 -9.65 12.61 6.15
N ALA A 193 -10.41 12.69 7.24
CA ALA A 193 -9.83 13.01 8.56
C ALA A 193 -9.04 11.85 9.20
N GLU A 194 -9.30 10.61 8.78
CA GLU A 194 -8.54 9.41 9.18
C GLU A 194 -7.70 8.92 7.98
N GLU A 195 -7.58 7.62 7.76
CA GLU A 195 -6.84 7.03 6.65
C GLU A 195 -7.58 7.20 5.31
N GLY A 196 -6.81 7.30 4.23
CA GLY A 196 -7.39 7.21 2.88
C GLY A 196 -8.01 5.83 2.63
N VAL A 197 -7.25 4.76 2.89
CA VAL A 197 -7.65 3.37 2.69
C VAL A 197 -7.20 2.52 3.88
N ASP A 198 -8.14 1.86 4.58
CA ASP A 198 -7.88 0.85 5.61
C ASP A 198 -8.27 -0.53 5.06
N VAL A 199 -7.29 -1.43 4.93
CA VAL A 199 -7.43 -2.80 4.44
C VAL A 199 -7.12 -3.78 5.56
N ARG A 200 -8.04 -4.71 5.83
CA ARG A 200 -7.81 -5.78 6.81
C ARG A 200 -7.14 -7.00 6.18
N ASN A 201 -6.78 -7.94 7.05
CA ASN A 201 -6.06 -9.17 6.71
C ASN A 201 -6.87 -10.03 5.72
N ASN A 202 -6.21 -10.95 5.00
CA ASN A 202 -6.82 -11.83 4.00
C ASN A 202 -7.59 -11.04 2.91
N VAL A 203 -7.00 -9.97 2.39
CA VAL A 203 -7.55 -9.20 1.27
C VAL A 203 -6.54 -9.24 0.14
N ASP A 204 -7.03 -9.55 -1.06
CA ASP A 204 -6.18 -9.75 -2.23
C ASP A 204 -6.49 -8.74 -3.35
N GLY A 205 -5.54 -8.50 -4.25
CA GLY A 205 -5.76 -7.74 -5.48
C GLY A 205 -4.75 -6.62 -5.69
N PHE A 206 -5.23 -5.42 -6.05
CA PHE A 206 -4.34 -4.31 -6.39
C PHE A 206 -4.87 -2.92 -6.10
N ILE A 207 -3.93 -2.01 -5.86
CA ILE A 207 -4.13 -0.56 -5.80
C ILE A 207 -3.11 0.05 -6.76
N LYS A 208 -3.56 0.54 -7.92
CA LYS A 208 -2.69 0.99 -9.01
C LYS A 208 -3.04 2.37 -9.56
N ASN A 209 -2.04 3.19 -9.91
CA ASN A 209 -2.24 4.48 -10.57
C ASN A 209 -3.13 5.47 -9.79
N ASN A 210 -3.12 5.41 -8.46
CA ASN A 210 -3.95 6.26 -7.61
C ASN A 210 -3.16 7.42 -6.99
N ALA A 211 -3.86 8.45 -6.56
CA ALA A 211 -3.31 9.50 -5.71
C ALA A 211 -4.03 9.51 -4.35
N LEU A 212 -3.27 9.29 -3.28
CA LEU A 212 -3.74 9.26 -1.90
C LEU A 212 -3.02 10.36 -1.11
N TYR A 213 -3.72 11.44 -0.80
CA TYR A 213 -3.06 12.66 -0.32
C TYR A 213 -3.88 13.48 0.68
N GLU A 214 -3.18 14.23 1.53
CA GLU A 214 -3.79 15.13 2.51
C GLU A 214 -4.82 14.43 3.43
N ASN A 215 -4.67 13.13 3.68
CA ASN A 215 -5.48 12.43 4.68
C ASN A 215 -4.93 12.68 6.09
N GLY A 216 -5.80 12.69 7.09
CA GLY A 216 -5.48 13.06 8.47
C GLY A 216 -4.70 11.98 9.23
N GLU A 217 -4.62 10.77 8.69
CA GLU A 217 -3.73 9.71 9.15
C GLU A 217 -2.87 9.17 7.99
N GLY A 218 -2.89 7.86 7.73
CA GLY A 218 -2.13 7.24 6.65
C GLY A 218 -2.76 7.47 5.27
N GLY A 219 -1.94 7.46 4.22
CA GLY A 219 -2.48 7.36 2.86
C GLY A 219 -3.19 6.02 2.66
N MET A 220 -2.51 4.94 3.05
CA MET A 220 -3.04 3.58 3.12
C MET A 220 -2.52 2.85 4.36
N GLU A 221 -3.38 2.02 4.96
CA GLU A 221 -3.04 1.07 6.00
C GLU A 221 -3.51 -0.34 5.59
N ILE A 222 -2.68 -1.35 5.86
CA ILE A 222 -3.01 -2.75 5.57
C ILE A 222 -2.52 -3.69 6.68
N ILE A 223 -3.38 -4.60 7.14
CA ILE A 223 -2.95 -5.73 7.97
C ILE A 223 -2.42 -6.83 7.06
N VAL A 224 -1.16 -7.23 7.28
CA VAL A 224 -0.41 -8.10 6.34
C VAL A 224 -0.93 -9.54 6.31
N GLY A 225 -1.38 -10.10 7.43
CA GLY A 225 -1.69 -11.53 7.52
C GLY A 225 -2.62 -12.05 6.42
N ASP A 226 -2.17 -13.07 5.68
CA ASP A 226 -2.85 -13.69 4.54
C ASP A 226 -3.21 -12.74 3.37
N ALA A 227 -2.75 -11.49 3.34
CA ALA A 227 -3.09 -10.56 2.26
C ALA A 227 -2.15 -10.71 1.07
N ASP A 228 -2.67 -10.80 -0.16
CA ASP A 228 -1.90 -10.79 -1.42
C ASP A 228 -2.21 -9.53 -2.25
N MET A 229 -1.42 -8.48 -2.08
CA MET A 229 -1.73 -7.14 -2.60
C MET A 229 -0.59 -6.52 -3.40
N VAL A 230 -0.93 -6.07 -4.62
CA VAL A 230 -0.03 -5.26 -5.46
C VAL A 230 -0.36 -3.78 -5.35
N ILE A 231 0.55 -3.01 -4.76
CA ILE A 231 0.47 -1.57 -4.59
C ILE A 231 1.48 -0.92 -5.54
N SER A 232 1.03 -0.45 -6.70
CA SER A 232 1.98 0.11 -7.68
C SER A 232 1.58 1.36 -8.44
N ASN A 233 2.57 2.16 -8.83
CA ASN A 233 2.37 3.40 -9.58
C ASN A 233 1.45 4.43 -8.88
N ASN A 234 1.38 4.39 -7.55
CA ASN A 234 0.57 5.33 -6.78
C ASN A 234 1.40 6.51 -6.28
N LYS A 235 0.71 7.59 -5.93
CA LYS A 235 1.28 8.77 -5.25
C LYS A 235 0.69 8.89 -3.85
N PHE A 236 1.54 8.79 -2.83
CA PHE A 236 1.19 8.95 -1.43
C PHE A 236 1.86 10.21 -0.89
N THR A 237 1.12 11.33 -0.84
CA THR A 237 1.72 12.63 -0.57
C THR A 237 0.99 13.43 0.49
N GLN A 238 1.73 14.09 1.39
CA GLN A 238 1.16 15.03 2.38
C GLN A 238 0.09 14.40 3.30
N ASN A 239 0.11 13.09 3.52
CA ASN A 239 -0.70 12.48 4.56
C ASN A 239 -0.10 12.80 5.94
N ALA A 240 -0.93 13.04 6.94
CA ALA A 240 -0.45 13.54 8.23
C ALA A 240 0.29 12.47 9.06
N ALA A 241 0.07 11.18 8.79
CA ALA A 241 0.88 10.08 9.29
C ALA A 241 1.83 9.54 8.20
N SER A 242 1.74 8.24 7.87
CA SER A 242 2.66 7.59 6.93
C SER A 242 2.05 7.50 5.53
N GLY A 243 2.89 7.36 4.49
CA GLY A 243 2.40 7.14 3.14
C GLY A 243 1.64 5.81 3.02
N ILE A 244 2.36 4.73 3.35
CA ILE A 244 1.83 3.36 3.48
C ILE A 244 2.19 2.86 4.87
N ALA A 245 1.24 2.29 5.61
CA ALA A 245 1.50 1.55 6.82
C ALA A 245 1.07 0.09 6.68
N VAL A 246 1.97 -0.83 7.05
CA VAL A 246 1.75 -2.28 7.08
C VAL A 246 1.74 -2.73 8.53
N GLN A 247 0.73 -3.52 8.90
CA GLN A 247 0.42 -3.81 10.30
C GLN A 247 0.43 -5.30 10.59
N PHE A 248 0.96 -5.63 11.75
CA PHE A 248 0.95 -6.98 12.30
C PHE A 248 -0.08 -7.09 13.40
N TYR A 249 -0.82 -8.20 13.38
CA TYR A 249 -1.75 -8.59 14.42
C TYR A 249 -1.52 -10.06 14.76
N ALA A 250 -1.34 -10.38 16.05
CA ALA A 250 -1.11 -11.77 16.50
C ALA A 250 -2.23 -12.74 16.11
N THR A 251 -3.46 -12.25 15.94
CA THR A 251 -4.60 -13.06 15.46
C THR A 251 -4.56 -13.37 13.96
N ALA A 252 -3.66 -12.73 13.22
CA ALA A 252 -3.40 -12.90 11.80
C ALA A 252 -1.88 -13.08 11.59
N ASN A 253 -1.26 -13.92 12.44
CA ASN A 253 0.18 -14.21 12.44
C ASN A 253 0.57 -15.22 11.35
N THR A 254 0.15 -14.92 10.12
CA THR A 254 0.55 -15.59 8.91
C THR A 254 1.26 -14.59 8.02
N ASP A 255 2.17 -15.06 7.17
CA ASP A 255 2.82 -14.19 6.20
C ASP A 255 1.78 -13.69 5.19
N GLY A 256 1.97 -12.46 4.72
CA GLY A 256 1.26 -11.91 3.56
C GLY A 256 2.20 -11.85 2.36
N GLN A 257 1.72 -11.39 1.22
CA GLN A 257 2.51 -11.07 0.03
C GLN A 257 2.13 -9.67 -0.45
N ILE A 258 2.91 -8.67 -0.03
CA ILE A 258 2.67 -7.27 -0.34
C ILE A 258 3.74 -6.77 -1.29
N GLU A 259 3.38 -6.61 -2.56
CA GLU A 259 4.26 -6.02 -3.57
C GLU A 259 4.07 -4.50 -3.60
N ILE A 260 5.10 -3.75 -3.23
CA ILE A 260 5.10 -2.29 -3.26
C ILE A 260 6.08 -1.86 -4.35
N SER A 261 5.59 -1.43 -5.50
CA SER A 261 6.47 -1.07 -6.62
C SER A 261 6.13 0.21 -7.38
N ASN A 262 7.14 0.93 -7.84
CA ASN A 262 6.97 2.12 -8.69
C ASN A 262 6.10 3.23 -8.06
N ASN A 263 6.02 3.32 -6.74
CA ASN A 263 5.25 4.36 -6.06
C ASN A 263 6.09 5.60 -5.78
N THR A 264 5.44 6.77 -5.72
CA THR A 264 6.02 8.01 -5.20
C THR A 264 5.44 8.29 -3.82
N ILE A 265 6.27 8.24 -2.78
CA ILE A 265 5.86 8.33 -1.38
C ILE A 265 6.63 9.47 -0.70
N THR A 266 6.04 10.68 -0.69
CA THR A 266 6.79 11.88 -0.30
C THR A 266 6.01 12.82 0.60
N ASN A 267 6.72 13.59 1.43
CA ASN A 267 6.15 14.66 2.25
C ASN A 267 5.06 14.20 3.25
N ASN A 268 5.10 12.95 3.71
CA ASN A 268 4.17 12.47 4.74
C ASN A 268 4.69 12.82 6.15
N GLY A 269 3.78 12.96 7.11
CA GLY A 269 4.06 13.47 8.47
C GLY A 269 4.80 12.49 9.39
N LYS A 270 4.95 11.23 9.00
CA LYS A 270 5.78 10.22 9.65
C LYS A 270 6.74 9.59 8.64
N TYR A 271 6.49 8.35 8.21
CA TYR A 271 7.35 7.61 7.31
C TYR A 271 6.78 7.55 5.90
N GLY A 272 7.62 7.21 4.92
CA GLY A 272 7.11 6.78 3.63
C GLY A 272 6.41 5.42 3.77
N LEU A 273 7.17 4.41 4.20
CA LEU A 273 6.66 3.09 4.57
C LEU A 273 6.85 2.84 6.08
N ASP A 274 5.78 2.40 6.74
CA ASP A 274 5.74 2.20 8.18
C ASP A 274 5.28 0.79 8.55
N CYS A 275 6.14 0.00 9.18
CA CYS A 275 5.76 -1.29 9.76
C CYS A 275 5.37 -1.09 11.22
N ASN A 276 4.27 -1.67 11.67
CA ASN A 276 3.78 -1.45 13.03
C ASN A 276 3.06 -2.66 13.64
N VAL A 277 2.90 -2.62 14.96
CA VAL A 277 2.27 -3.66 15.78
C VAL A 277 1.26 -3.03 16.73
N PRO A 278 0.13 -2.49 16.24
CA PRO A 278 -0.69 -1.55 17.00
C PRO A 278 -1.33 -2.16 18.24
N SER A 279 -1.67 -3.46 18.16
CA SER A 279 -2.29 -4.21 19.25
C SER A 279 -1.28 -4.97 20.11
N GLY A 280 0.01 -4.68 19.95
CA GLY A 280 1.08 -5.50 20.49
C GLY A 280 1.13 -6.89 19.83
N GLY A 281 1.90 -7.78 20.43
CA GLY A 281 2.30 -9.03 19.80
C GLY A 281 3.72 -8.94 19.24
N LYS A 282 4.17 -10.06 18.69
CA LYS A 282 5.52 -10.24 18.20
C LYS A 282 5.41 -10.90 16.82
N PRO A 283 5.71 -10.17 15.73
CA PRO A 283 5.89 -10.80 14.44
C PRO A 283 6.95 -11.90 14.57
N GLY A 284 6.80 -12.98 13.81
CA GLY A 284 7.86 -13.97 13.69
C GLY A 284 9.15 -13.34 13.16
N LEU A 285 10.26 -14.05 13.33
CA LEU A 285 11.55 -13.63 12.78
C LEU A 285 11.41 -13.24 11.31
N ASN A 286 12.02 -12.15 10.84
CA ASN A 286 12.00 -11.72 9.42
C ASN A 286 10.59 -11.53 8.79
N TYR A 287 9.52 -11.42 9.58
CA TYR A 287 8.14 -11.38 9.10
C TYR A 287 7.91 -10.37 7.96
N TRP A 288 8.41 -9.15 8.16
CA TRP A 288 8.28 -8.07 7.18
C TRP A 288 9.08 -8.35 5.90
N LYS A 289 10.31 -8.86 6.01
CA LYS A 289 11.19 -9.21 4.88
C LYS A 289 10.60 -10.34 4.03
N ARG A 290 9.92 -11.31 4.66
CA ARG A 290 9.19 -12.37 3.94
C ARG A 290 7.87 -11.90 3.32
N SER A 291 7.22 -10.91 3.94
CA SER A 291 5.88 -10.50 3.53
C SER A 291 5.84 -9.31 2.58
N ILE A 292 6.95 -8.59 2.40
CA ILE A 292 6.95 -7.33 1.67
C ILE A 292 8.09 -7.32 0.65
N ASN A 293 7.72 -7.12 -0.61
CA ASN A 293 8.67 -6.88 -1.69
C ASN A 293 8.64 -5.39 -2.08
N LEU A 294 9.78 -4.70 -1.99
CA LEU A 294 9.92 -3.30 -2.38
C LEU A 294 10.75 -3.17 -3.66
N GLU A 295 10.19 -2.53 -4.68
CA GLU A 295 10.89 -2.38 -5.95
C GLU A 295 10.66 -0.99 -6.59
N ASN A 296 11.72 -0.30 -6.99
CA ASN A 296 11.63 0.94 -7.80
C ASN A 296 10.73 2.05 -7.22
N ASN A 297 10.64 2.17 -5.89
CA ASN A 297 9.86 3.24 -5.26
C ASN A 297 10.70 4.51 -5.05
N THR A 298 10.11 5.67 -5.29
CA THR A 298 10.67 6.97 -4.86
C THR A 298 10.12 7.31 -3.50
N ILE A 299 10.92 7.14 -2.45
CA ILE A 299 10.57 7.44 -1.07
C ILE A 299 11.53 8.50 -0.55
N GLU A 300 11.03 9.71 -0.30
CA GLU A 300 11.89 10.84 0.09
C GLU A 300 11.08 11.92 0.82
N SER A 301 11.78 12.79 1.55
CA SER A 301 11.19 13.99 2.17
C SER A 301 10.03 13.68 3.14
N ASN A 302 9.99 12.48 3.73
CA ASN A 302 9.04 12.14 4.78
C ASN A 302 9.59 12.62 6.12
N LYS A 303 8.71 13.12 7.01
CA LYS A 303 9.13 13.90 8.18
C LYS A 303 10.04 13.14 9.16
N ARG A 304 9.88 11.81 9.28
CA ARG A 304 10.72 10.98 10.16
C ARG A 304 11.86 10.32 9.39
N LYS A 305 11.53 9.35 8.52
CA LYS A 305 12.43 8.63 7.63
C LYS A 305 11.64 8.11 6.44
N GLU A 306 12.34 7.70 5.39
CA GLU A 306 11.79 7.09 4.20
C GLU A 306 11.09 5.78 4.56
N ILE A 307 11.79 4.90 5.28
CA ILE A 307 11.26 3.63 5.77
C ILE A 307 11.46 3.58 7.29
N ASN A 308 10.44 3.11 8.01
CA ASN A 308 10.56 2.83 9.43
C ASN A 308 11.60 1.70 9.64
N PRO A 309 12.68 1.91 10.42
CA PRO A 309 13.70 0.88 10.67
C PRO A 309 13.14 -0.44 11.20
N PHE A 310 11.99 -0.39 11.91
CA PHE A 310 11.31 -1.60 12.38
C PHE A 310 10.87 -2.56 11.26
N CYS A 311 10.82 -2.09 10.01
CA CYS A 311 10.52 -2.94 8.87
C CYS A 311 11.62 -3.96 8.56
N LYS A 312 12.91 -3.62 8.74
CA LYS A 312 14.04 -4.52 8.38
C LYS A 312 13.98 -5.13 6.96
N ILE A 313 13.43 -4.39 6.00
CA ILE A 313 13.21 -4.85 4.61
C ILE A 313 14.27 -4.34 3.62
N ILE A 314 15.13 -3.43 4.04
CA ILE A 314 16.28 -2.98 3.26
C ILE A 314 17.50 -3.28 4.12
N ASP A 315 18.36 -4.19 3.65
CA ASP A 315 19.71 -4.33 4.19
C ASP A 315 20.32 -2.93 4.09
N ALA A 316 20.79 -2.37 5.20
CA ALA A 316 21.41 -1.05 5.20
C ALA A 316 22.67 -1.07 4.30
N VAL A 317 22.47 -0.81 3.01
CA VAL A 317 23.49 -0.53 2.01
C VAL A 317 23.62 0.99 1.93
N ASP A 318 24.60 1.46 2.68
CA ASP A 318 25.50 2.57 2.43
C ASP A 318 24.98 3.86 1.77
N ALA A 319 25.35 4.95 2.42
CA ALA A 319 25.44 6.31 1.88
C ALA A 319 26.39 6.48 0.66
N ASN A 320 26.67 5.42 -0.10
CA ASN A 320 27.52 5.42 -1.29
C ASN A 320 26.82 4.92 -2.57
N GLU A 321 25.53 4.59 -2.55
CA GLU A 321 24.78 4.27 -3.78
C GLU A 321 24.33 5.52 -4.57
N GLU A 322 25.08 6.63 -4.47
CA GLU A 322 25.04 7.72 -5.45
C GLU A 322 26.10 7.56 -6.56
N LEU A 323 26.98 6.54 -6.50
CA LEU A 323 28.05 6.37 -7.50
C LEU A 323 27.82 5.30 -8.58
N ASP A 324 26.88 4.37 -8.42
CA ASP A 324 26.68 3.28 -9.41
C ASP A 324 25.56 3.55 -10.45
N ASN A 325 24.81 4.65 -10.32
CA ASN A 325 23.85 5.09 -11.33
C ASN A 325 24.43 6.07 -12.37
N LYS A 326 25.71 5.90 -12.73
CA LYS A 326 26.26 6.42 -13.98
C LYS A 326 27.09 5.36 -14.70
N ILE A 327 26.45 4.81 -15.74
CA ILE A 327 27.02 4.02 -16.84
C ILE A 327 27.26 2.54 -16.48
N LYS A 328 26.38 1.67 -16.98
CA LYS A 328 26.81 0.60 -17.89
C LYS A 328 25.76 0.36 -18.96
N GLU A 329 26.19 0.64 -20.18
CA GLU A 329 25.58 0.18 -21.41
C GLU A 329 25.48 -1.35 -21.40
N THR A 330 24.45 -1.83 -22.08
CA THR A 330 24.19 -3.23 -22.45
C THR A 330 25.46 -3.97 -22.88
N ASP A 331 25.80 -5.07 -22.19
CA ASP A 331 26.71 -6.09 -22.71
C ASP A 331 25.88 -7.16 -23.46
N PRO A 332 26.06 -7.35 -24.79
CA PRO A 332 25.29 -8.31 -25.58
C PRO A 332 25.67 -9.79 -25.38
N ASP A 333 26.65 -10.13 -24.52
CA ASP A 333 27.21 -11.48 -24.41
C ASP A 333 27.04 -12.16 -23.03
N ASP A 334 26.04 -11.81 -22.21
CA ASP A 334 25.73 -12.54 -20.97
C ASP A 334 25.02 -13.89 -21.25
N PRO A 335 25.67 -15.05 -20.96
CA PRO A 335 25.13 -16.36 -21.29
C PRO A 335 24.35 -16.95 -20.11
N ILE A 336 23.23 -16.33 -19.71
CA ILE A 336 22.25 -16.95 -18.81
C ILE A 336 20.86 -16.87 -19.45
N ASN A 337 20.73 -17.49 -20.62
CA ASN A 337 19.42 -17.88 -21.13
C ASN A 337 19.54 -19.10 -22.05
N ASN A 338 19.69 -20.29 -21.46
CA ASN A 338 19.31 -21.55 -22.11
C ASN A 338 19.48 -22.73 -21.14
N GLY A 339 18.35 -23.34 -20.73
CA GLY A 339 18.40 -24.73 -20.27
C GLY A 339 17.40 -25.13 -19.20
N MET A 340 16.11 -25.16 -19.55
CA MET A 340 15.24 -26.22 -19.00
C MET A 340 15.81 -27.57 -19.48
N LYS A 341 16.56 -28.25 -18.61
CA LYS A 341 16.87 -29.68 -18.76
C LYS A 341 16.44 -30.40 -17.50
N ASN A 342 15.58 -31.39 -17.72
CA ASN A 342 15.11 -32.38 -16.76
C ASN A 342 16.26 -32.92 -15.90
N GLU A 343 16.35 -32.48 -14.66
CA GLU A 343 17.06 -33.23 -13.63
C GLU A 343 16.13 -34.33 -13.12
N LYS A 344 16.63 -35.57 -13.21
CA LYS A 344 16.01 -36.72 -12.56
C LYS A 344 16.00 -36.45 -11.06
N PHE A 345 14.82 -36.41 -10.46
CA PHE A 345 14.65 -36.52 -9.02
C PHE A 345 15.35 -37.79 -8.52
N THR A 346 16.54 -37.65 -7.95
CA THR A 346 17.04 -38.59 -6.95
C THR A 346 16.18 -38.40 -5.73
N ALA A 347 15.47 -39.45 -5.32
CA ALA A 347 14.71 -39.48 -4.09
C ALA A 347 15.61 -39.04 -2.93
N VAL A 348 15.37 -37.84 -2.41
CA VAL A 348 15.87 -37.43 -1.09
C VAL A 348 15.18 -38.38 -0.11
N ASN A 349 15.98 -39.10 0.68
CA ASN A 349 15.46 -39.83 1.83
C ASN A 349 14.85 -38.79 2.77
N VAL A 350 13.54 -38.57 2.67
CA VAL A 350 12.80 -37.82 3.67
C VAL A 350 12.77 -38.71 4.90
N THR A 351 13.68 -38.45 5.84
CA THR A 351 13.56 -38.95 7.20
C THR A 351 12.27 -38.35 7.76
N VAL A 352 11.23 -39.18 7.85
CA VAL A 352 10.01 -38.80 8.57
C VAL A 352 10.41 -38.63 10.02
N LEU A 353 10.51 -37.39 10.47
CA LEU A 353 10.79 -37.06 11.87
C LEU A 353 9.71 -37.70 12.75
N SER A 354 10.11 -38.26 13.89
CA SER A 354 9.13 -38.78 14.83
C SER A 354 8.29 -37.62 15.39
N ASN A 355 7.07 -37.88 15.85
CA ASN A 355 6.24 -36.86 16.51
C ASN A 355 6.95 -36.21 17.72
N GLU A 356 7.91 -36.91 18.33
CA GLU A 356 8.73 -36.38 19.44
C GLU A 356 9.83 -35.43 18.94
N ASP A 357 10.39 -35.68 17.76
CA ASP A 357 11.39 -34.81 17.14
C ASP A 357 10.75 -33.53 16.59
N LEU A 358 9.55 -33.63 16.01
CA LEU A 358 8.75 -32.48 15.57
C LEU A 358 8.37 -31.57 16.76
N GLU A 359 8.02 -32.16 17.91
CA GLU A 359 7.70 -31.39 19.11
C GLU A 359 8.94 -30.72 19.72
N LYS A 360 10.11 -31.39 19.69
CA LYS A 360 11.38 -30.78 20.09
C LYS A 360 11.76 -29.62 19.16
N GLU A 361 11.60 -29.79 17.85
CA GLU A 361 11.82 -28.74 16.86
C GLU A 361 10.89 -27.55 17.10
N ARG A 362 9.60 -27.78 17.34
CA ARG A 362 8.62 -26.74 17.68
C ARG A 362 9.03 -25.94 18.92
N ILE A 363 9.42 -26.62 20.01
CA ILE A 363 9.79 -25.95 21.27
C ILE A 363 11.05 -25.10 21.09
N ILE A 364 12.05 -25.61 20.38
CA ILE A 364 13.27 -24.85 20.14
C ILE A 364 12.98 -23.68 19.19
N TRP A 365 12.10 -23.86 18.20
CA TRP A 365 11.66 -22.78 17.32
C TRP A 365 10.96 -21.65 18.09
N GLU A 366 10.03 -21.98 19.01
CA GLU A 366 9.41 -20.97 19.88
C GLU A 366 10.44 -20.21 20.72
N GLN A 367 11.50 -20.88 21.19
CA GLN A 367 12.60 -20.24 21.91
C GLN A 367 13.42 -19.31 21.01
N VAL A 368 13.71 -19.74 19.79
CA VAL A 368 14.42 -18.94 18.78
C VAL A 368 13.63 -17.69 18.45
N GLU A 369 12.32 -17.80 18.18
CA GLU A 369 11.46 -16.63 17.91
C GLU A 369 11.44 -15.66 19.09
N LEU A 370 11.28 -16.17 20.32
CA LEU A 370 11.29 -15.35 21.53
C LEU A 370 12.60 -14.58 21.72
N MET A 371 13.74 -15.25 21.47
CA MET A 371 15.07 -14.66 21.52
C MET A 371 15.28 -13.63 20.42
N ALA A 372 14.91 -13.97 19.18
CA ALA A 372 15.02 -13.10 18.02
C ALA A 372 14.24 -11.80 18.23
N THR A 373 12.95 -11.88 18.59
CA THR A 373 12.17 -10.66 18.90
C THR A 373 12.77 -9.85 20.05
N GLY A 374 13.43 -10.52 20.99
CA GLY A 374 14.18 -9.86 22.07
C GLY A 374 15.33 -9.00 21.56
N ILE A 375 16.02 -9.41 20.51
CA ILE A 375 17.09 -8.65 19.86
C ILE A 375 16.48 -7.49 19.07
N GLU A 376 15.47 -7.74 18.22
CA GLU A 376 14.85 -6.70 17.39
C GLU A 376 14.28 -5.55 18.25
N ALA A 377 13.64 -5.86 19.37
CA ALA A 377 13.10 -4.86 20.28
C ALA A 377 14.19 -3.93 20.86
N ARG A 378 15.40 -4.46 21.09
CA ARG A 378 16.55 -3.70 21.61
C ARG A 378 17.16 -2.83 20.54
N GLU A 379 17.27 -3.35 19.32
CA GLU A 379 17.75 -2.60 18.17
C GLU A 379 16.87 -1.36 17.92
N ILE A 380 15.53 -1.51 17.91
CA ILE A 380 14.59 -0.38 17.79
C ILE A 380 14.82 0.65 18.90
N ALA A 381 15.08 0.20 20.13
CA ALA A 381 15.33 1.11 21.25
C ALA A 381 16.62 1.90 21.05
N ILE A 382 17.66 1.29 20.49
CA ILE A 382 18.92 1.95 20.13
C ILE A 382 18.69 2.93 18.98
N ASP A 383 17.97 2.53 17.94
CA ASP A 383 17.65 3.36 16.79
C ASP A 383 16.79 4.59 17.14
N ASP A 384 15.78 4.44 17.99
CA ASP A 384 14.95 5.55 18.49
C ASP A 384 15.81 6.54 19.31
N LEU A 385 16.77 6.05 20.08
CA LEU A 385 17.76 6.91 20.74
C LEU A 385 18.66 7.61 19.72
N GLY A 386 19.12 6.92 18.67
CA GLY A 386 19.89 7.51 17.57
C GLY A 386 19.13 8.64 16.86
N VAL A 387 17.85 8.42 16.53
CA VAL A 387 16.98 9.44 15.93
C VAL A 387 16.76 10.62 16.89
N LYS A 388 16.59 10.36 18.19
CA LYS A 388 16.51 11.44 19.20
C LYS A 388 17.79 12.26 19.25
N ILE A 389 18.96 11.62 19.19
CA ILE A 389 20.27 12.29 19.17
C ILE A 389 20.41 13.15 17.90
N GLN A 390 20.11 12.60 16.72
CA GLN A 390 20.19 13.32 15.45
C GLN A 390 19.25 14.55 15.40
N ASN A 391 18.11 14.49 16.10
CA ASN A 391 17.16 15.59 16.21
C ASN A 391 17.52 16.62 17.30
N LEU A 392 18.58 16.42 18.08
CA LEU A 392 19.05 17.44 19.02
C LEU A 392 19.65 18.62 18.25
N ASN A 393 19.48 19.82 18.82
CA ASN A 393 20.06 21.03 18.26
C ASN A 393 21.59 20.87 18.19
N LYS A 394 22.17 21.06 16.99
CA LYS A 394 23.63 20.95 16.74
C LYS A 394 24.47 21.79 17.70
N LEU A 395 23.99 22.97 18.11
CA LEU A 395 24.64 23.82 19.11
C LEU A 395 24.62 23.19 20.51
N LYS A 396 23.53 22.53 20.89
CA LYS A 396 23.45 21.83 22.19
C LYS A 396 24.36 20.61 22.21
N LEU A 397 24.39 19.83 21.13
CA LEU A 397 25.32 18.70 20.99
C LEU A 397 26.78 19.19 21.10
N PHE A 398 27.11 20.26 20.40
CA PHE A 398 28.45 20.85 20.44
C PHE A 398 28.91 21.31 21.83
N PHE A 399 28.02 21.93 22.63
CA PHE A 399 28.38 22.43 23.96
C PHE A 399 28.34 21.37 25.06
N PHE A 400 27.37 20.46 25.00
CA PHE A 400 27.06 19.56 26.12
C PHE A 400 27.31 18.08 25.83
N GLY A 401 27.58 17.72 24.57
CA GLY A 401 27.67 16.34 24.12
C GLY A 401 26.33 15.61 24.21
N VAL A 402 26.36 14.30 23.89
CA VAL A 402 25.23 13.41 24.15
C VAL A 402 25.16 13.10 25.65
N LYS A 403 23.94 12.98 26.19
CA LYS A 403 23.78 12.59 27.60
C LYS A 403 24.36 11.18 27.81
N LYS A 404 25.29 11.06 28.75
CA LYS A 404 25.94 9.79 29.11
C LYS A 404 24.92 8.66 29.40
N GLU A 405 23.81 8.98 30.07
CA GLU A 405 22.73 8.02 30.35
C GLU A 405 22.18 7.34 29.08
N TYR A 406 22.08 8.04 27.95
CA TYR A 406 21.61 7.45 26.70
C TYR A 406 22.63 6.48 26.12
N LEU A 407 23.92 6.85 26.16
CA LEU A 407 25.01 6.00 25.65
C LEU A 407 25.16 4.74 26.52
N GLU A 408 25.11 4.85 27.84
CA GLU A 408 25.16 3.70 28.75
C GLU A 408 23.96 2.77 28.57
N LYS A 409 22.77 3.33 28.36
CA LYS A 409 21.58 2.52 28.06
C LYS A 409 21.76 1.76 26.75
N SER A 410 22.20 2.42 25.68
CA SER A 410 22.45 1.74 24.40
C SER A 410 23.52 0.65 24.50
N LYS A 411 24.60 0.88 25.28
CA LYS A 411 25.62 -0.14 25.56
C LYS A 411 25.06 -1.37 26.26
N GLU A 412 24.19 -1.17 27.24
CA GLU A 412 23.54 -2.27 27.95
C GLU A 412 22.60 -3.07 27.03
N GLU A 413 21.84 -2.41 26.17
CA GLU A 413 21.02 -3.10 25.16
C GLU A 413 21.89 -3.93 24.20
N ILE A 414 23.00 -3.38 23.69
CA ILE A 414 23.96 -4.10 22.84
C ILE A 414 24.53 -5.33 23.55
N ARG A 415 24.95 -5.17 24.82
CA ARG A 415 25.51 -6.26 25.62
C ARG A 415 24.50 -7.42 25.75
N GLN A 416 23.25 -7.09 26.04
CA GLN A 416 22.18 -8.08 26.14
C GLN A 416 21.89 -8.75 24.78
N SER A 417 21.90 -7.99 23.68
CA SER A 417 21.73 -8.56 22.33
C SER A 417 22.85 -9.57 22.00
N LYS A 418 24.11 -9.27 22.34
CA LYS A 418 25.24 -10.21 22.16
C LYS A 418 25.05 -11.51 22.94
N GLU A 419 24.60 -11.44 24.20
CA GLU A 419 24.30 -12.63 25.01
C GLU A 419 23.19 -13.49 24.39
N ILE A 420 22.16 -12.85 23.82
CA ILE A 420 21.07 -13.57 23.14
C ILE A 420 21.59 -14.23 21.84
N ILE A 421 22.44 -13.55 21.07
CA ILE A 421 23.06 -14.11 19.86
C ILE A 421 23.91 -15.35 20.19
N GLU A 422 24.70 -15.31 21.26
CA GLU A 422 25.49 -16.48 21.70
C GLU A 422 24.58 -17.67 22.05
N ASN A 423 23.45 -17.40 22.74
CA ASN A 423 22.45 -18.42 23.06
C ASN A 423 21.79 -18.99 21.80
N LEU A 424 21.44 -18.13 20.83
CA LEU A 424 20.90 -18.54 19.54
C LEU A 424 21.88 -19.44 18.79
N ARG A 425 23.18 -19.09 18.74
CA ARG A 425 24.23 -19.93 18.13
C ARG A 425 24.34 -21.30 18.81
N SER A 426 24.22 -21.34 20.14
CA SER A 426 24.24 -22.59 20.91
C SER A 426 23.03 -23.48 20.61
N LEU A 427 21.82 -22.91 20.57
CA LEU A 427 20.59 -23.63 20.20
C LEU A 427 20.67 -24.15 18.77
N LEU A 428 21.18 -23.33 17.87
CA LEU A 428 21.29 -23.67 16.46
C LEU A 428 22.30 -24.79 16.20
N THR A 429 23.38 -24.86 16.98
CA THR A 429 24.34 -25.97 16.95
C THR A 429 23.70 -27.30 17.40
N GLN A 430 22.77 -27.24 18.36
CA GLN A 430 22.05 -28.41 18.85
C GLN A 430 21.00 -28.93 17.85
N ALA A 431 20.69 -28.15 16.82
CA ALA A 431 19.57 -28.38 15.92
C ALA A 431 19.92 -28.22 14.44
N GLN A 432 20.89 -29.00 13.97
CA GLN A 432 21.34 -29.00 12.58
C GLN A 432 20.30 -29.46 11.56
N SER A 433 19.25 -30.18 11.97
CA SER A 433 18.22 -30.71 11.08
C SER A 433 17.00 -29.80 10.92
N PHE A 434 17.02 -28.59 11.49
CA PHE A 434 15.86 -27.72 11.46
C PHE A 434 15.56 -27.17 10.08
N GLN A 435 14.28 -27.19 9.73
CA GLN A 435 13.80 -26.65 8.46
C GLN A 435 14.21 -25.18 8.30
N ASN A 436 14.25 -24.42 9.41
CA ASN A 436 14.54 -22.99 9.42
C ASN A 436 15.99 -22.66 9.85
N HIS A 437 16.90 -23.65 9.86
CA HIS A 437 18.29 -23.45 10.32
C HIS A 437 19.02 -22.32 9.57
N GLU A 438 18.85 -22.23 8.26
CA GLU A 438 19.46 -21.19 7.42
C GLU A 438 18.88 -19.80 7.70
N GLU A 439 17.59 -19.71 8.02
CA GLU A 439 16.92 -18.45 8.33
C GLU A 439 17.47 -17.84 9.63
N VAL A 440 17.63 -18.67 10.65
CA VAL A 440 18.17 -18.23 11.95
C VAL A 440 19.65 -17.88 11.84
N GLN A 441 20.42 -18.62 11.04
CA GLN A 441 21.82 -18.27 10.74
C GLN A 441 21.93 -16.91 10.05
N SER A 442 21.09 -16.66 9.05
CA SER A 442 21.05 -15.38 8.34
C SER A 442 20.70 -14.24 9.29
N PHE A 443 19.68 -14.42 10.14
CA PHE A 443 19.33 -13.44 11.17
C PHE A 443 20.49 -13.16 12.12
N ILE A 444 21.16 -14.18 12.66
CA ILE A 444 22.31 -13.99 13.56
C ILE A 444 23.41 -13.16 12.88
N GLN A 445 23.71 -13.44 11.60
CA GLN A 445 24.73 -12.70 10.86
C GLN A 445 24.34 -11.24 10.63
N GLU A 446 23.08 -10.97 10.27
CA GLU A 446 22.55 -9.62 10.10
C GLU A 446 22.62 -8.82 11.42
N GLU A 447 22.18 -9.41 12.53
CA GLU A 447 22.21 -8.75 13.85
C GLU A 447 23.64 -8.50 14.36
N GLU A 448 24.59 -9.38 14.08
CA GLU A 448 25.99 -9.14 14.40
C GLU A 448 26.56 -7.93 13.64
N VAL A 449 26.14 -7.73 12.38
CA VAL A 449 26.52 -6.57 11.58
C VAL A 449 25.91 -5.29 12.17
N GLU A 450 24.63 -5.29 12.54
CA GLU A 450 23.97 -4.13 13.13
C GLU A 450 24.55 -3.77 14.51
N ILE A 451 24.87 -4.77 15.34
CA ILE A 451 25.58 -4.56 16.60
C ILE A 451 26.91 -3.85 16.37
N VAL A 452 27.69 -4.24 15.36
CA VAL A 452 28.97 -3.58 15.04
C VAL A 452 28.74 -2.11 14.63
N LYS A 453 27.68 -1.83 13.86
CA LYS A 453 27.30 -0.46 13.47
C LYS A 453 26.90 0.38 14.68
N HIS A 454 26.07 -0.16 15.58
CA HIS A 454 25.67 0.52 16.81
C HIS A 454 26.86 0.79 17.74
N GLU A 455 27.78 -0.17 17.88
CA GLU A 455 29.01 0.04 18.64
C GLU A 455 29.88 1.14 18.03
N ALA A 456 29.97 1.23 16.70
CA ALA A 456 30.69 2.30 16.03
C ALA A 456 30.04 3.67 16.27
N PHE A 457 28.72 3.77 16.13
CA PHE A 457 27.96 4.99 16.42
C PHE A 457 28.16 5.46 17.86
N ILE A 458 28.08 4.55 18.84
CA ILE A 458 28.29 4.91 20.25
C ILE A 458 29.72 5.41 20.49
N ARG A 459 30.74 4.75 19.92
CA ARG A 459 32.14 5.19 20.03
C ARG A 459 32.33 6.60 19.48
N GLU A 460 31.78 6.88 18.30
CA GLU A 460 31.82 8.22 17.69
C GLU A 460 31.21 9.27 18.62
N GLN A 461 30.02 9.00 19.17
CA GLN A 461 29.36 9.92 20.09
C GLN A 461 30.10 10.11 21.43
N GLU A 462 30.89 9.12 21.86
CA GLU A 462 31.78 9.24 23.02
C GLU A 462 33.06 10.03 22.74
N GLU A 463 33.57 9.99 21.50
CA GLU A 463 34.73 10.77 21.08
C GLU A 463 34.37 12.24 20.82
N GLU A 464 33.14 12.53 20.37
CA GLU A 464 32.59 13.87 20.14
C GLU A 464 32.23 14.66 21.42
N ASN A 465 32.74 14.26 22.58
CA ASN A 465 32.54 14.97 23.85
C ASN A 465 32.82 16.48 23.69
N GLY A 466 31.75 17.29 23.74
CA GLY A 466 31.77 18.73 23.47
C GLY A 466 32.80 19.53 24.28
N ILE A 467 32.98 20.82 23.97
CA ILE A 467 34.10 21.66 24.48
C ILE A 467 34.30 21.60 26.02
N LEU A 468 33.27 21.29 26.80
CA LEU A 468 33.39 21.11 28.26
C LEU A 468 34.04 19.77 28.68
N GLY A 469 33.96 18.73 27.86
CA GLY A 469 34.68 17.45 28.01
C GLY A 469 36.16 17.54 27.64
N TRP A 470 36.50 18.31 26.59
CA TRP A 470 37.90 18.60 26.21
C TRP A 470 38.69 19.32 27.33
N ARG A 471 38.02 20.10 28.18
CA ARG A 471 38.65 20.76 29.34
C ARG A 471 39.13 19.79 30.43
N LYS A 472 38.78 18.49 30.39
CA LYS A 472 39.40 17.49 31.28
C LYS A 472 40.76 16.99 30.81
N TYR A 473 41.16 17.27 29.56
CA TYR A 473 42.45 16.85 29.01
C TYR A 473 43.40 18.01 28.68
N VAL A 474 43.00 19.25 28.95
CA VAL A 474 43.88 20.43 28.88
C VAL A 474 43.80 21.19 30.20
N ALA A 475 44.43 20.63 31.22
CA ALA A 475 44.83 21.36 32.42
C ALA A 475 46.21 20.86 32.87
N PHE A 476 47.20 21.71 32.58
CA PHE A 476 48.64 21.68 32.89
C PHE A 476 49.55 20.83 32.02
#